data_AF-A0AA37IYC3-F1
#
_entry.id   AF-A0AA37IYC3-F1
#
_cell.length_a   1.000
_cell.length_b   1.000
_cell.length_c   1.000
_cell.angle_alpha   90.00
_cell.angle_beta   90.00
_cell.angle_gamma   90.00
#
_symmetry.space_group_name_H-M   'P 1'
#
loop_
_entity.id
_entity.type
_entity.pdbx_description
1 polymer ?
#
loop_
_entity_poly.entity_id
_entity_poly.type
_entity_poly.pdbx_seq_one_letter_code
_entity_poly.pdbx_strand_id
1 'polypeptide(L)'
;MLYLVLLLAGDVLLVALLVRSFGSSPARQREELEDWLDQRLAAQSEEYDRRLRASQAALADQTYTAVRGVGETLQSSVQGIGSLMTNSQAAQQKTLERRLQSLELTNEQKLAEMRRTLAESLAALQAENARKLDEIRHTVDEQLQDALQKRVTESFQAVNAQLEQVYKGLGEMQNLAADVGGLKQVLSGVKTRGILGEIQLGAILEEILAPEQYDTNVATIPGSTQRVEFAVKLPGVDGGTVWLPIDSKFPGDTYAHLQEAAASGDPKAVADARRALEQVIRSEAKDIRQKYVEPPYTTAFGILFLPFEGLYAEVVNSGLLEALQREYQVNVAGPSTMAALLNSLQMGFKTLAIQKRSSEVWQVLGAVKTEFEKFGQGLGKMQERLRQTDEELDRLIGVRTRAINRKLRAVQSLDEPAAAALLELDAEPGGPVRARLPETAGEENGWED
;
A
#
# COMPACT_ATOMS: atom_id res chain seq x y z
N MET A 1 -23.57 -67.95 81.18
CA MET A 1 -22.65 -68.64 82.10
C MET A 1 -23.24 -68.83 83.50
N LEU A 2 -23.70 -67.78 84.20
CA LEU A 2 -24.27 -67.92 85.56
C LEU A 2 -25.48 -68.87 85.65
N TYR A 3 -26.37 -68.83 84.66
CA TYR A 3 -27.58 -69.66 84.60
C TYR A 3 -27.30 -71.15 84.38
N LEU A 4 -26.19 -71.45 83.68
CA LEU A 4 -25.80 -72.82 83.33
C LEU A 4 -25.12 -73.54 84.50
N VAL A 5 -24.38 -72.77 85.33
CA VAL A 5 -23.77 -73.25 86.58
C VAL A 5 -24.83 -73.53 87.65
N LEU A 6 -25.88 -72.71 87.74
CA LEU A 6 -26.98 -72.91 88.71
C LEU A 6 -27.84 -74.15 88.41
N LEU A 7 -28.06 -74.46 87.13
CA LEU A 7 -28.78 -75.68 86.71
C LEU A 7 -27.99 -76.94 87.05
N LEU A 8 -26.70 -76.99 86.70
CA LEU A 8 -25.83 -78.13 87.03
C LEU A 8 -25.68 -78.35 88.54
N ALA A 9 -25.60 -77.27 89.33
CA ALA A 9 -25.55 -77.38 90.79
C ALA A 9 -26.87 -77.90 91.38
N GLY A 10 -28.02 -77.54 90.78
CA GLY A 10 -29.33 -78.03 91.18
C GLY A 10 -29.50 -79.53 90.91
N ASP A 11 -29.05 -80.00 89.74
CA ASP A 11 -29.13 -81.42 89.37
C ASP A 11 -28.25 -82.30 90.27
N VAL A 12 -27.04 -81.85 90.60
CA VAL A 12 -26.13 -82.58 91.51
C VAL A 12 -26.70 -82.67 92.93
N LEU A 13 -27.33 -81.60 93.42
CA LEU A 13 -27.96 -81.58 94.76
C LEU A 13 -29.15 -82.54 94.84
N LEU A 14 -29.93 -82.65 93.76
CA LEU A 14 -31.10 -83.52 93.66
C LEU A 14 -30.69 -85.00 93.62
N VAL A 15 -29.65 -85.32 92.85
CA VAL A 15 -29.04 -86.66 92.81
C VAL A 15 -28.48 -87.06 94.19
N ALA A 16 -27.80 -86.14 94.89
CA ALA A 16 -27.24 -86.41 96.22
C ALA A 16 -28.32 -86.65 97.30
N LEU A 17 -29.44 -85.92 97.26
CA LEU A 17 -30.58 -86.11 98.17
C LEU A 17 -31.28 -87.46 97.92
N LEU A 18 -31.38 -87.87 96.67
CA LEU A 18 -32.01 -89.13 96.26
C LEU A 18 -31.17 -90.36 96.64
N VAL A 19 -29.84 -90.30 96.50
CA VAL A 19 -28.94 -91.38 96.95
C VAL A 19 -29.03 -91.58 98.47
N ARG A 20 -29.32 -90.53 99.24
CA ARG A 20 -29.40 -90.58 100.70
C ARG A 20 -30.74 -91.10 101.22
N SER A 21 -31.83 -90.96 100.47
CA SER A 21 -33.17 -91.35 100.93
C SER A 21 -33.56 -92.79 100.65
N PHE A 22 -32.79 -93.54 99.86
CA PHE A 22 -33.20 -94.87 99.39
C PHE A 22 -32.20 -95.97 99.77
N GLY A 23 -32.34 -96.46 101.01
CA GLY A 23 -31.77 -97.74 101.46
C GLY A 23 -32.67 -98.92 101.09
N SER A 24 -32.05 -99.97 100.51
CA SER A 24 -32.50 -101.36 100.34
C SER A 24 -33.65 -101.71 99.34
N SER A 25 -33.21 -102.11 98.14
CA SER A 25 -33.75 -103.12 97.19
C SER A 25 -34.67 -102.73 96.00
N PRO A 26 -34.50 -103.40 94.83
CA PRO A 26 -34.17 -102.71 93.57
C PRO A 26 -34.92 -103.25 92.30
N ALA A 27 -34.54 -102.73 91.12
CA ALA A 27 -34.94 -103.11 89.76
C ALA A 27 -36.05 -102.26 89.09
N ARG A 28 -37.34 -102.38 89.45
CA ARG A 28 -38.41 -101.67 88.72
C ARG A 28 -38.29 -100.14 88.72
N GLN A 29 -37.88 -99.57 89.85
CA GLN A 29 -37.72 -98.12 89.99
C GLN A 29 -36.48 -97.57 89.30
N ARG A 30 -35.50 -98.41 88.91
CA ARG A 30 -34.35 -97.95 88.12
C ARG A 30 -34.70 -97.84 86.65
N GLU A 31 -35.48 -98.78 86.12
CA GLU A 31 -35.96 -98.77 84.74
C GLU A 31 -36.90 -97.58 84.50
N GLU A 32 -37.80 -97.29 85.44
CA GLU A 32 -38.65 -96.07 85.39
C GLU A 32 -37.86 -94.76 85.52
N LEU A 33 -36.72 -94.77 86.22
CA LEU A 33 -35.85 -93.59 86.35
C LEU A 33 -34.99 -93.38 85.10
N GLU A 34 -34.49 -94.45 84.49
CA GLU A 34 -33.74 -94.41 83.24
C GLU A 34 -34.64 -93.94 82.09
N ASP A 35 -35.86 -94.49 81.96
CA ASP A 35 -36.83 -94.03 80.97
C ASP A 35 -37.22 -92.56 81.18
N TRP A 36 -37.37 -92.12 82.43
CA TRP A 36 -37.66 -90.71 82.75
C TRP A 36 -36.48 -89.79 82.43
N LEU A 37 -35.25 -90.22 82.70
CA LEU A 37 -34.04 -89.46 82.39
C LEU A 37 -33.81 -89.37 80.88
N ASP A 38 -34.02 -90.46 80.13
CA ASP A 38 -33.88 -90.48 78.69
C ASP A 38 -34.97 -89.65 78.00
N GLN A 39 -36.22 -89.71 78.48
CA GLN A 39 -37.28 -88.80 78.00
C GLN A 39 -36.93 -87.34 78.28
N ARG A 40 -36.34 -87.04 79.44
CA ARG A 40 -35.98 -85.67 79.82
C ARG A 40 -34.79 -85.15 79.03
N LEU A 41 -33.77 -85.98 78.78
CA LEU A 41 -32.64 -85.64 77.92
C LEU A 41 -33.07 -85.46 76.45
N ALA A 42 -33.93 -86.34 75.93
CA ALA A 42 -34.47 -86.23 74.58
C ALA A 42 -35.27 -84.93 74.42
N ALA A 43 -36.21 -84.65 75.34
CA ALA A 43 -36.99 -83.42 75.33
C ALA A 43 -36.12 -82.16 75.44
N GLN A 44 -35.08 -82.20 76.28
CA GLN A 44 -34.16 -81.09 76.46
C GLN A 44 -33.28 -80.86 75.22
N SER A 45 -32.78 -81.92 74.59
CA SER A 45 -31.98 -81.82 73.36
C SER A 45 -32.79 -81.26 72.18
N GLU A 46 -34.05 -81.67 72.06
CA GLU A 46 -34.94 -81.19 71.01
C GLU A 46 -35.30 -79.70 71.21
N GLU A 47 -35.44 -79.26 72.46
CA GLU A 47 -35.65 -77.85 72.79
C GLU A 47 -34.41 -77.00 72.50
N TYR A 48 -33.20 -77.52 72.77
CA TYR A 48 -31.95 -76.85 72.41
C TYR A 48 -31.79 -76.70 70.89
N ASP A 49 -32.05 -77.74 70.11
CA ASP A 49 -31.97 -77.67 68.64
C ASP A 49 -33.01 -76.72 68.04
N ARG A 50 -34.24 -76.71 68.59
CA ARG A 50 -35.27 -75.74 68.19
C ARG A 50 -34.83 -74.32 68.48
N ARG A 51 -34.26 -74.05 69.66
CA ARG A 51 -33.74 -72.72 70.02
C ARG A 51 -32.55 -72.29 69.17
N LEU A 52 -31.64 -73.21 68.84
CA LEU A 52 -30.48 -72.92 68.02
C LEU A 52 -30.88 -72.58 66.58
N ARG A 53 -31.80 -73.36 65.99
CA ARG A 53 -32.35 -73.07 64.65
C ARG A 53 -33.15 -71.76 64.63
N ALA A 54 -33.94 -71.50 65.67
CA ALA A 54 -34.65 -70.22 65.80
C ALA A 54 -33.68 -69.04 65.94
N SER A 55 -32.58 -69.20 66.69
CA SER A 55 -31.53 -68.18 66.83
C SER A 55 -30.80 -67.92 65.51
N GLN A 56 -30.44 -68.96 64.76
CA GLN A 56 -29.79 -68.80 63.45
C GLN A 56 -30.73 -68.15 62.42
N ALA A 57 -32.01 -68.51 62.41
CA ALA A 57 -33.01 -67.89 61.53
C ALA A 57 -33.24 -66.41 61.88
N ALA A 58 -33.30 -66.06 63.16
CA ALA A 58 -33.42 -64.67 63.60
C ALA A 58 -32.19 -63.82 63.23
N LEU A 59 -30.98 -64.38 63.34
CA LEU A 59 -29.76 -63.70 62.90
C LEU A 59 -29.71 -63.50 61.38
N ALA A 60 -30.13 -64.50 60.60
CA ALA A 60 -30.22 -64.37 59.15
C ALA A 60 -31.21 -63.27 58.73
N ASP A 61 -32.39 -63.23 59.37
CA ASP A 61 -33.40 -62.19 59.12
C ASP A 61 -32.91 -60.79 59.53
N GLN A 62 -32.20 -60.68 60.66
CA GLN A 62 -31.59 -59.43 61.10
C GLN A 62 -30.50 -58.95 60.12
N THR A 63 -29.68 -59.85 59.58
CA THR A 63 -28.68 -59.49 58.56
C THR A 63 -29.32 -59.08 57.24
N TYR A 64 -30.39 -59.77 56.82
CA TYR A 64 -31.10 -59.46 55.58
C TYR A 64 -31.82 -58.11 55.64
N THR A 65 -32.48 -57.81 56.77
CA THR A 65 -33.13 -56.52 57.02
C THR A 65 -32.12 -55.38 57.14
N ALA A 66 -30.97 -55.60 57.78
CA ALA A 66 -29.89 -54.62 57.85
C ALA A 66 -29.30 -54.30 56.46
N VAL A 67 -29.00 -55.32 55.65
CA VAL A 67 -28.48 -55.14 54.28
C VAL A 67 -29.49 -54.44 53.39
N ARG A 68 -30.78 -54.75 53.53
CA ARG A 68 -31.85 -54.03 52.81
C ARG A 68 -31.94 -52.56 53.21
N GLY A 69 -31.86 -52.25 54.50
CA GLY A 69 -31.83 -50.86 54.99
C GLY A 69 -30.62 -50.07 54.47
N VAL A 70 -29.46 -50.72 54.34
CA VAL A 70 -28.28 -50.13 53.69
C VAL A 70 -28.52 -49.90 52.19
N GLY A 71 -29.15 -50.84 51.49
CA GLY A 71 -29.52 -50.67 50.08
C GLY A 71 -30.48 -49.49 49.84
N GLU A 72 -31.50 -49.37 50.68
CA GLU A 72 -32.50 -48.28 50.60
C GLU A 72 -31.87 -46.90 50.90
N THR A 73 -30.99 -46.81 51.90
CA THR A 73 -30.27 -45.56 52.23
C THR A 73 -29.23 -45.17 51.17
N LEU A 74 -28.53 -46.14 50.59
CA LEU A 74 -27.58 -45.88 49.49
C LEU A 74 -28.32 -45.38 48.25
N GLN A 75 -29.46 -45.99 47.92
CA GLN A 75 -30.28 -45.58 46.77
C GLN A 75 -30.87 -44.18 46.96
N SER A 76 -31.37 -43.88 48.16
CA SER A 76 -31.79 -42.52 48.55
C SER A 76 -30.65 -41.50 48.42
N SER A 77 -29.43 -41.87 48.84
CA SER A 77 -28.25 -41.00 48.75
C SER A 77 -27.84 -40.74 47.29
N VAL A 78 -27.86 -41.76 46.44
CA VAL A 78 -27.56 -41.63 45.00
C VAL A 78 -28.61 -40.76 44.29
N GLN A 79 -29.90 -40.90 44.64
CA GLN A 79 -30.95 -40.02 44.12
C GLN A 79 -30.82 -38.59 44.64
N GLY A 80 -30.42 -38.40 45.90
CA GLY A 80 -30.09 -37.10 46.49
C GLY A 80 -28.94 -36.40 45.77
N ILE A 81 -27.86 -37.13 45.48
CA ILE A 81 -26.72 -36.60 44.71
C ILE A 81 -27.13 -36.28 43.28
N GLY A 82 -27.90 -37.16 42.62
CA GLY A 82 -28.41 -36.91 41.26
C GLY A 82 -29.25 -35.64 41.18
N SER A 83 -30.16 -35.43 42.14
CA SER A 83 -30.99 -34.22 42.20
C SER A 83 -30.22 -32.95 42.56
N LEU A 84 -29.23 -33.04 43.45
CA LEU A 84 -28.33 -31.90 43.75
C LEU A 84 -27.49 -31.51 42.53
N MET A 85 -27.01 -32.49 41.77
CA MET A 85 -26.19 -32.26 40.59
C MET A 85 -27.00 -31.64 39.45
N THR A 86 -28.23 -32.10 39.21
CA THR A 86 -29.13 -31.49 38.22
C THR A 86 -29.58 -30.09 38.62
N ASN A 87 -29.89 -29.86 39.91
CA ASN A 87 -30.24 -28.54 40.41
C ASN A 87 -29.05 -27.56 40.35
N SER A 88 -27.85 -28.04 40.66
CA SER A 88 -26.59 -27.28 40.52
C SER A 88 -26.33 -26.90 39.06
N GLN A 89 -26.49 -27.85 38.13
CA GLN A 89 -26.29 -27.63 36.70
C GLN A 89 -27.34 -26.66 36.13
N ALA A 90 -28.61 -26.78 36.53
CA ALA A 90 -29.67 -25.86 36.16
C ALA A 90 -29.43 -24.44 36.72
N ALA A 91 -28.93 -24.32 37.95
CA ALA A 91 -28.55 -23.04 38.54
C ALA A 91 -27.37 -22.38 37.80
N GLN A 92 -26.38 -23.18 37.35
CA GLN A 92 -25.28 -22.70 36.52
C GLN A 92 -25.76 -22.21 35.15
N GLN A 93 -26.63 -22.97 34.47
CA GLN A 93 -27.22 -22.57 33.19
C GLN A 93 -28.01 -21.27 33.31
N LYS A 94 -28.85 -21.14 34.33
CA LYS A 94 -29.63 -19.91 34.58
C LYS A 94 -28.74 -18.70 34.89
N THR A 95 -27.59 -18.93 35.53
CA THR A 95 -26.58 -17.88 35.76
C THR A 95 -25.90 -17.46 34.47
N LEU A 96 -25.56 -18.41 33.60
CA LEU A 96 -24.99 -18.15 32.29
C LEU A 96 -25.97 -17.37 31.39
N GLU A 97 -27.25 -17.76 31.34
CA GLU A 97 -28.29 -17.05 30.60
C GLU A 97 -28.42 -15.59 31.07
N ARG A 98 -28.45 -15.36 32.39
CA ARG A 98 -28.48 -14.00 32.94
C ARG A 98 -27.24 -13.18 32.58
N ARG A 99 -26.05 -13.81 32.57
CA ARG A 99 -24.81 -13.13 32.15
C ARG A 99 -24.84 -12.80 30.66
N LEU A 100 -25.33 -13.71 29.81
CA LEU A 100 -25.47 -13.46 28.38
C LEU A 100 -26.47 -12.33 28.10
N GLN A 101 -27.65 -12.35 28.73
CA GLN A 101 -28.63 -11.26 28.60
C GLN A 101 -28.07 -9.92 29.11
N SER A 102 -27.33 -9.94 30.23
CA SER A 102 -26.67 -8.73 30.73
C SER A 102 -25.58 -8.23 29.79
N LEU A 103 -24.82 -9.13 29.15
CA LEU A 103 -23.80 -8.78 28.17
C LEU A 103 -24.42 -8.23 26.90
N GLU A 104 -25.49 -8.84 26.38
CA GLU A 104 -26.25 -8.35 25.24
C GLU A 104 -26.78 -6.94 25.50
N LEU A 105 -27.44 -6.71 26.64
CA LEU A 105 -27.95 -5.39 27.02
C LEU A 105 -26.82 -4.36 27.15
N THR A 106 -25.70 -4.73 27.78
CA THR A 106 -24.55 -3.82 27.94
C THR A 106 -23.89 -3.52 26.59
N ASN A 107 -23.86 -4.49 25.69
CA ASN A 107 -23.28 -4.34 24.35
C ASN A 107 -24.18 -3.46 23.46
N GLU A 108 -25.50 -3.64 23.51
CA GLU A 108 -26.46 -2.75 22.85
C GLU A 108 -26.32 -1.31 23.34
N GLN A 109 -26.22 -1.10 24.66
CA GLN A 109 -25.98 0.22 25.24
C GLN A 109 -24.65 0.84 24.77
N LYS A 110 -23.55 0.08 24.78
CA LYS A 110 -22.25 0.56 24.28
C LYS A 110 -22.26 0.87 22.79
N LEU A 111 -22.96 0.06 21.98
CA LEU A 111 -23.11 0.30 20.54
C LEU A 111 -23.95 1.55 20.28
N ALA A 112 -25.01 1.78 21.06
CA ALA A 112 -25.82 2.99 20.98
C ALA A 112 -25.00 4.24 21.38
N GLU A 113 -24.22 4.16 22.46
CA GLU A 113 -23.31 5.21 22.90
C GLU A 113 -22.27 5.53 21.82
N MET A 114 -21.59 4.52 21.27
CA MET A 114 -20.63 4.71 20.17
C MET A 114 -21.26 5.32 18.93
N ARG A 115 -22.46 4.87 18.53
CA ARG A 115 -23.20 5.46 17.41
C ARG A 115 -23.52 6.93 17.67
N ARG A 116 -23.90 7.28 18.90
CA ARG A 116 -24.17 8.66 19.30
C ARG A 116 -22.90 9.50 19.25
N THR A 117 -21.79 9.06 19.85
CA THR A 117 -20.52 9.79 19.82
C THR A 117 -19.99 9.95 18.39
N LEU A 118 -20.13 8.92 17.55
CA LEU A 118 -19.76 9.01 16.14
C LEU A 118 -20.62 10.04 15.40
N ALA A 119 -21.94 10.03 15.60
CA ALA A 119 -22.83 11.03 15.01
C ALA A 119 -22.51 12.46 15.47
N GLU A 120 -22.25 12.65 16.77
CA GLU A 120 -21.82 13.95 17.33
C GLU A 120 -20.47 14.40 16.75
N SER A 121 -19.50 13.50 16.61
CA SER A 121 -18.19 13.80 16.01
C SER A 121 -18.28 14.15 14.52
N LEU A 122 -19.13 13.45 13.76
CA LEU A 122 -19.36 13.72 12.34
C LEU A 122 -20.09 15.05 12.15
N ALA A 123 -21.06 15.36 12.99
CA ALA A 123 -21.74 16.66 12.97
C ALA A 123 -20.78 17.80 13.32
N ALA A 124 -19.90 17.61 14.31
CA ALA A 124 -18.86 18.59 14.66
C ALA A 124 -17.86 18.80 13.51
N LEU A 125 -17.39 17.72 12.87
CA LEU A 125 -16.49 17.79 11.71
C LEU A 125 -17.17 18.46 10.51
N GLN A 126 -18.45 18.19 10.25
CA GLN A 126 -19.20 18.86 9.19
C GLN A 126 -19.34 20.36 9.48
N ALA A 127 -19.65 20.74 10.72
CA ALA A 127 -19.74 22.15 11.11
C ALA A 127 -18.38 22.87 11.04
N GLU A 128 -17.29 22.21 11.45
CA GLU A 128 -15.94 22.77 11.36
C GLU A 128 -15.50 22.92 9.88
N ASN A 129 -15.78 21.92 9.04
CA ASN A 129 -15.48 22.00 7.61
C ASN A 129 -16.29 23.10 6.92
N ALA A 130 -17.57 23.28 7.26
CA ALA A 130 -18.37 24.38 6.73
C ALA A 130 -17.77 25.74 7.12
N ARG A 131 -17.35 25.92 8.39
CA ARG A 131 -16.67 27.13 8.83
C ARG A 131 -15.34 27.37 8.11
N LYS A 132 -14.49 26.35 7.97
CA LYS A 132 -13.23 26.47 7.24
C LYS A 132 -13.44 26.79 5.76
N LEU A 133 -14.47 26.21 5.14
CA LEU A 133 -14.81 26.52 3.75
C LEU A 133 -15.28 27.97 3.58
N ASP A 134 -16.07 28.50 4.51
CA ASP A 134 -16.48 29.91 4.50
C ASP A 134 -15.30 30.86 4.78
N GLU A 135 -14.40 30.48 5.68
CA GLU A 135 -13.18 31.24 5.98
C GLU A 135 -12.19 31.25 4.80
N ILE A 136 -12.05 30.11 4.12
CA ILE A 136 -11.30 30.01 2.85
C ILE A 136 -11.98 30.86 1.77
N ARG A 137 -13.31 30.79 1.63
CA ARG A 137 -14.04 31.63 0.67
C ARG A 137 -13.81 33.10 0.93
N HIS A 138 -13.93 33.57 2.17
CA HIS A 138 -13.67 34.96 2.51
C HIS A 138 -12.23 35.36 2.26
N THR A 139 -11.25 34.53 2.65
CA THR A 139 -9.82 34.81 2.44
C THR A 139 -9.47 34.81 0.96
N VAL A 140 -10.03 33.89 0.18
CA VAL A 140 -9.83 33.81 -1.26
C VAL A 140 -10.51 35.00 -1.95
N ASP A 141 -11.72 35.36 -1.57
CA ASP A 141 -12.40 36.54 -2.14
C ASP A 141 -11.63 37.82 -1.80
N GLU A 142 -11.19 38.03 -0.56
CA GLU A 142 -10.36 39.18 -0.18
C GLU A 142 -9.01 39.19 -0.92
N GLN A 143 -8.26 38.09 -0.91
CA GLN A 143 -6.94 38.06 -1.56
C GLN A 143 -7.05 38.13 -3.07
N LEU A 144 -8.07 37.51 -3.67
CA LEU A 144 -8.28 37.58 -5.11
C LEU A 144 -8.77 38.96 -5.51
N GLN A 145 -9.68 39.57 -4.75
CA GLN A 145 -10.17 40.91 -5.03
C GLN A 145 -9.07 41.95 -4.82
N ASP A 146 -8.28 41.87 -3.75
CA ASP A 146 -7.15 42.77 -3.53
C ASP A 146 -6.01 42.55 -4.55
N ALA A 147 -5.63 41.30 -4.84
CA ALA A 147 -4.58 41.03 -5.80
C ALA A 147 -5.01 41.37 -7.23
N LEU A 148 -6.26 41.04 -7.60
CA LEU A 148 -6.81 41.39 -8.90
C LEU A 148 -6.96 42.90 -9.00
N GLN A 149 -7.54 43.58 -8.02
CA GLN A 149 -7.73 45.02 -8.07
C GLN A 149 -6.39 45.77 -8.06
N LYS A 150 -5.40 45.30 -7.29
CA LYS A 150 -4.05 45.89 -7.30
C LYS A 150 -3.35 45.66 -8.64
N ARG A 151 -3.39 44.45 -9.18
CA ARG A 151 -2.74 44.12 -10.47
C ARG A 151 -3.46 44.75 -11.66
N VAL A 152 -4.78 44.85 -11.60
CA VAL A 152 -5.62 45.53 -12.60
C VAL A 152 -5.40 47.03 -12.51
N THR A 153 -5.31 47.62 -11.31
CA THR A 153 -5.01 49.05 -11.15
C THR A 153 -3.58 49.37 -11.58
N GLU A 154 -2.59 48.54 -11.24
CA GLU A 154 -1.20 48.69 -11.70
C GLU A 154 -1.10 48.51 -13.22
N SER A 155 -1.81 47.52 -13.80
CA SER A 155 -1.85 47.33 -15.26
C SER A 155 -2.56 48.48 -15.96
N PHE A 156 -3.68 48.99 -15.42
CA PHE A 156 -4.35 50.16 -15.97
C PHE A 156 -3.57 51.44 -15.75
N GLN A 157 -2.80 51.59 -14.68
CA GLN A 157 -1.89 52.72 -14.46
C GLN A 157 -0.70 52.65 -15.41
N ALA A 158 -0.11 51.47 -15.62
CA ALA A 158 0.95 51.26 -16.60
C ALA A 158 0.45 51.49 -18.04
N VAL A 159 -0.75 51.01 -18.36
CA VAL A 159 -1.41 51.25 -19.65
C VAL A 159 -1.82 52.71 -19.79
N ASN A 160 -2.31 53.38 -18.75
CA ASN A 160 -2.59 54.83 -18.81
C ASN A 160 -1.31 55.64 -18.91
N ALA A 161 -0.23 55.25 -18.24
CA ALA A 161 1.07 55.91 -18.38
C ALA A 161 1.63 55.72 -19.79
N GLN A 162 1.50 54.51 -20.36
CA GLN A 162 1.85 54.24 -21.76
C GLN A 162 0.93 54.99 -22.72
N LEU A 163 -0.38 55.06 -22.47
CA LEU A 163 -1.33 55.82 -23.29
C LEU A 163 -1.09 57.31 -23.17
N GLU A 164 -0.81 57.84 -21.98
CA GLU A 164 -0.45 59.25 -21.76
C GLU A 164 0.90 59.58 -22.39
N GLN A 165 1.85 58.65 -22.38
CA GLN A 165 3.13 58.77 -23.09
C GLN A 165 2.98 58.60 -24.60
N VAL A 166 1.96 57.87 -25.07
CA VAL A 166 1.55 57.80 -26.48
C VAL A 166 0.78 59.05 -26.89
N TYR A 167 -0.05 59.64 -26.01
CA TYR A 167 -0.76 60.91 -26.25
C TYR A 167 0.18 62.11 -26.17
N LYS A 168 1.15 62.10 -25.24
CA LYS A 168 2.28 63.03 -25.21
C LYS A 168 3.20 62.77 -26.39
N GLY A 169 3.47 61.52 -26.76
CA GLY A 169 4.24 61.18 -27.96
C GLY A 169 3.54 61.57 -29.27
N LEU A 170 2.21 61.55 -29.32
CA LEU A 170 1.37 62.01 -30.44
C LEU A 170 1.24 63.53 -30.48
N GLY A 171 1.12 64.20 -29.32
CA GLY A 171 1.11 65.66 -29.19
C GLY A 171 2.50 66.28 -29.41
N GLU A 172 3.55 65.59 -28.97
CA GLU A 172 4.93 65.85 -29.31
C GLU A 172 5.15 65.51 -30.78
N MET A 173 4.56 64.48 -31.40
CA MET A 173 4.64 64.25 -32.86
C MET A 173 4.04 65.37 -33.71
N GLN A 174 2.99 66.06 -33.23
CA GLN A 174 2.46 67.23 -33.91
C GLN A 174 3.43 68.43 -33.86
N ASN A 175 4.37 68.46 -32.89
CA ASN A 175 5.49 69.40 -32.83
C ASN A 175 6.84 68.82 -33.33
N LEU A 176 7.02 67.49 -33.38
CA LEU A 176 8.22 66.75 -33.78
C LEU A 176 8.28 66.54 -35.30
N ALA A 177 7.16 66.76 -36.00
CA ALA A 177 7.17 66.98 -37.44
C ALA A 177 8.03 68.21 -37.83
N ALA A 178 8.31 69.13 -36.89
CA ALA A 178 9.19 70.28 -37.11
C ALA A 178 10.67 70.01 -36.72
N ASP A 179 10.98 68.94 -35.97
CA ASP A 179 12.34 68.69 -35.42
C ASP A 179 12.97 67.37 -35.91
N VAL A 180 12.58 66.92 -37.11
CA VAL A 180 13.17 65.76 -37.83
C VAL A 180 14.57 66.08 -38.41
N GLY A 181 15.28 67.07 -37.86
CA GLY A 181 16.65 67.41 -38.25
C GLY A 181 17.71 66.53 -37.57
N GLY A 182 17.49 66.17 -36.30
CA GLY A 182 18.49 65.46 -35.48
C GLY A 182 18.67 63.97 -35.81
N LEU A 183 17.60 63.28 -36.21
CA LEU A 183 17.64 61.87 -36.62
C LEU A 183 18.31 61.64 -37.98
N LYS A 184 18.25 62.63 -38.90
CA LYS A 184 18.98 62.60 -40.18
C LYS A 184 20.50 62.53 -39.99
N GLN A 185 21.01 63.02 -38.86
CA GLN A 185 22.44 63.13 -38.57
C GLN A 185 23.04 61.83 -37.99
N VAL A 186 22.27 61.09 -37.18
CA VAL A 186 22.68 59.77 -36.63
C VAL A 186 22.49 58.64 -37.65
N LEU A 187 21.60 58.83 -38.64
CA LEU A 187 21.28 57.86 -39.69
C LEU A 187 22.12 58.04 -40.98
N SER A 188 23.21 58.81 -40.99
CA SER A 188 23.99 59.07 -42.22
C SER A 188 24.94 57.92 -42.62
N GLY A 189 25.27 57.01 -41.71
CA GLY A 189 26.22 55.91 -41.94
C GLY A 189 25.55 54.54 -42.15
N VAL A 190 25.89 53.85 -43.24
CA VAL A 190 25.42 52.48 -43.56
C VAL A 190 25.74 51.48 -42.43
N LYS A 191 26.87 51.65 -41.74
CA LYS A 191 27.26 50.80 -40.60
C LYS A 191 26.41 51.04 -39.34
N THR A 192 26.16 52.31 -38.99
CA THR A 192 25.34 52.68 -37.83
C THR A 192 23.90 52.18 -38.00
N ARG A 193 23.42 52.18 -39.23
CA ARG A 193 22.11 51.66 -39.63
C ARG A 193 21.96 50.14 -39.43
N GLY A 194 22.96 49.36 -39.84
CA GLY A 194 22.97 47.91 -39.60
C GLY A 194 22.95 47.59 -38.11
N ILE A 195 23.84 48.25 -37.34
CA ILE A 195 23.94 48.06 -35.88
C ILE A 195 22.62 48.40 -35.16
N LEU A 196 21.93 49.48 -35.56
CA LEU A 196 20.63 49.83 -34.97
C LEU A 196 19.58 48.75 -35.20
N GLY A 197 19.54 48.17 -36.41
CA GLY A 197 18.63 47.09 -36.73
C GLY A 197 18.91 45.81 -35.94
N GLU A 198 20.19 45.48 -35.76
CA GLU A 198 20.62 44.33 -34.95
C GLU A 198 20.29 44.52 -33.46
N ILE A 199 20.53 45.72 -32.90
CA ILE A 199 20.22 46.03 -31.49
C ILE A 199 18.71 45.92 -31.24
N GLN A 200 17.89 46.46 -32.14
CA GLN A 200 16.43 46.41 -31.99
C GLN A 200 15.90 44.98 -32.09
N LEU A 201 16.40 44.19 -33.04
CA LEU A 201 16.04 42.78 -33.17
C LEU A 201 16.49 41.98 -31.94
N GLY A 202 17.71 42.22 -31.46
CA GLY A 202 18.24 41.62 -30.23
C GLY A 202 17.37 41.91 -29.02
N ALA A 203 16.97 43.17 -28.82
CA ALA A 203 16.09 43.57 -27.71
C ALA A 203 14.73 42.84 -27.77
N ILE A 204 14.12 42.73 -28.95
CA ILE A 204 12.84 42.01 -29.12
C ILE A 204 13.01 40.51 -28.81
N LEU A 205 14.11 39.90 -29.24
CA LEU A 205 14.42 38.50 -28.96
C LEU A 205 14.67 38.26 -27.48
N GLU A 206 15.46 39.11 -26.82
CA GLU A 206 15.76 39.04 -25.38
C GLU A 206 14.53 39.21 -24.49
N GLU A 207 13.59 40.08 -24.88
CA GLU A 207 12.37 40.32 -24.11
C GLU A 207 11.39 39.14 -24.18
N ILE A 208 11.31 38.47 -25.34
CA ILE A 208 10.27 37.47 -25.62
C ILE A 208 10.77 36.03 -25.48
N LEU A 209 12.01 35.74 -25.87
CA LEU A 209 12.58 34.40 -25.87
C LEU A 209 13.62 34.24 -24.76
N ALA A 210 13.68 33.03 -24.19
CA ALA A 210 14.78 32.70 -23.28
C ALA A 210 16.09 32.58 -24.08
N PRO A 211 17.27 32.89 -23.49
CA PRO A 211 18.57 32.83 -24.17
C PRO A 211 18.90 31.46 -24.78
N GLU A 212 18.29 30.39 -24.29
CA GLU A 212 18.44 29.04 -24.81
C GLU A 212 17.66 28.77 -26.10
N GLN A 213 16.64 29.58 -26.41
CA GLN A 213 15.72 29.40 -27.53
C GLN A 213 16.17 30.09 -28.83
N TYR A 214 17.21 30.91 -28.78
CA TYR A 214 17.82 31.53 -29.94
C TYR A 214 19.34 31.54 -29.80
N ASP A 215 20.05 31.93 -30.85
CA ASP A 215 21.49 32.14 -30.81
C ASP A 215 21.87 33.25 -31.80
N THR A 216 23.02 33.88 -31.58
CA THR A 216 23.49 35.03 -32.37
C THR A 216 24.67 34.64 -33.24
N ASN A 217 24.79 35.26 -34.41
CA ASN A 217 25.87 34.99 -35.36
C ASN A 217 26.01 33.48 -35.65
N VAL A 218 24.97 32.84 -36.17
CA VAL A 218 24.91 31.38 -36.34
C VAL A 218 25.18 30.98 -37.79
N ALA A 219 26.03 29.98 -38.01
CA ALA A 219 26.10 29.31 -39.30
C ALA A 219 24.96 28.27 -39.36
N THR A 220 23.85 28.62 -39.99
CA THR A 220 22.64 27.77 -40.03
C THR A 220 22.81 26.56 -40.95
N ILE A 221 23.74 26.64 -41.89
CA ILE A 221 24.08 25.59 -42.84
C ILE A 221 25.41 24.93 -42.44
N PRO A 222 25.46 23.60 -42.27
CA PRO A 222 26.70 22.89 -41.97
C PRO A 222 27.78 23.14 -43.03
N GLY A 223 28.96 23.60 -42.59
CA GLY A 223 30.09 23.91 -43.49
C GLY A 223 30.03 25.28 -44.18
N SER A 224 28.97 26.07 -43.96
CA SER A 224 28.91 27.46 -44.43
C SER A 224 29.74 28.38 -43.54
N THR A 225 30.42 29.35 -44.16
CA THR A 225 31.07 30.46 -43.45
C THR A 225 30.15 31.65 -43.25
N GLN A 226 28.95 31.63 -43.85
CA GLN A 226 27.96 32.70 -43.73
C GLN A 226 27.24 32.56 -42.39
N ARG A 227 27.20 33.64 -41.62
CA ARG A 227 26.58 33.66 -40.28
C ARG A 227 25.41 34.63 -40.31
N VAL A 228 24.23 34.14 -39.94
CA VAL A 228 23.05 34.98 -39.77
C VAL A 228 23.12 35.69 -38.43
N GLU A 229 22.67 36.94 -38.37
CA GLU A 229 22.70 37.77 -37.16
C GLU A 229 22.01 37.07 -35.99
N PHE A 230 20.80 36.53 -36.22
CA PHE A 230 20.04 35.78 -35.22
C PHE A 230 19.41 34.52 -35.83
N ALA A 231 19.35 33.45 -35.05
CA ALA A 231 18.59 32.26 -35.42
C ALA A 231 17.81 31.70 -34.24
N VAL A 232 16.50 31.47 -34.42
CA VAL A 232 15.65 30.85 -33.41
C VAL A 232 15.73 29.33 -33.52
N LYS A 233 15.89 28.65 -32.39
CA LYS A 233 15.97 27.19 -32.29
C LYS A 233 14.57 26.61 -32.28
N LEU A 234 14.20 25.92 -33.35
CA LEU A 234 12.96 25.17 -33.46
C LEU A 234 13.21 23.67 -33.27
N PRO A 235 12.25 22.94 -32.70
CA PRO A 235 12.28 21.49 -32.59
C PRO A 235 12.05 20.85 -33.97
N GLY A 236 13.00 20.03 -34.41
CA GLY A 236 12.89 19.21 -35.61
C GLY A 236 12.12 17.92 -35.38
N VAL A 237 11.66 17.33 -36.49
CA VAL A 237 10.81 16.11 -36.51
C VAL A 237 11.54 14.90 -35.88
N ASP A 238 12.86 14.82 -36.01
CA ASP A 238 13.69 13.73 -35.46
C ASP A 238 14.32 14.06 -34.10
N GLY A 239 13.82 15.10 -33.41
CA GLY A 239 14.37 15.57 -32.14
C GLY A 239 15.63 16.43 -32.26
N GLY A 240 16.14 16.65 -33.47
CA GLY A 240 17.20 17.62 -33.78
C GLY A 240 16.73 19.08 -33.68
N THR A 241 17.67 20.02 -33.76
CA THR A 241 17.37 21.47 -33.80
C THR A 241 17.30 21.93 -35.25
N VAL A 242 16.21 22.63 -35.59
CA VAL A 242 16.01 23.31 -36.86
C VAL A 242 16.15 24.81 -36.62
N TRP A 243 16.92 25.50 -37.45
CA TRP A 243 17.14 26.94 -37.29
C TRP A 243 16.12 27.76 -38.08
N LEU A 244 15.54 28.79 -37.48
CA LEU A 244 14.82 29.86 -38.17
C LEU A 244 15.75 31.07 -38.30
N PRO A 245 16.39 31.28 -39.47
CA PRO A 245 17.29 32.41 -39.68
C PRO A 245 16.50 33.73 -39.73
N ILE A 246 16.99 34.73 -39.02
CA ILE A 246 16.45 36.09 -38.99
C ILE A 246 17.60 37.06 -39.26
N ASP A 247 17.49 37.82 -40.33
CA ASP A 247 18.49 38.77 -40.77
C ASP A 247 17.86 40.16 -40.87
N SER A 248 18.51 41.16 -40.26
CA SER A 248 18.08 42.55 -40.25
C SER A 248 18.65 43.28 -41.47
N LYS A 249 17.77 43.88 -42.29
CA LYS A 249 18.22 44.76 -43.37
C LYS A 249 17.49 46.08 -43.32
N PHE A 250 18.26 47.15 -43.53
CA PHE A 250 17.72 48.50 -43.61
C PHE A 250 18.20 49.22 -44.87
N PRO A 251 17.42 49.21 -45.98
CA PRO A 251 17.66 50.02 -47.18
C PRO A 251 17.35 51.50 -46.92
N GLY A 252 18.07 52.11 -45.97
CA GLY A 252 17.78 53.45 -45.47
C GLY A 252 17.87 54.55 -46.53
N ASP A 253 18.79 54.44 -47.50
CA ASP A 253 18.94 55.47 -48.54
C ASP A 253 17.77 55.43 -49.52
N THR A 254 17.34 54.23 -49.93
CA THR A 254 16.20 54.07 -50.83
C THR A 254 14.89 54.43 -50.14
N TYR A 255 14.76 54.12 -48.84
CA TYR A 255 13.62 54.54 -48.03
C TYR A 255 13.60 56.06 -47.82
N ALA A 256 14.74 56.69 -47.52
CA ALA A 256 14.84 58.14 -47.39
C ALA A 256 14.50 58.84 -48.71
N HIS A 257 14.98 58.33 -49.83
CA HIS A 257 14.67 58.87 -51.16
C HIS A 257 13.17 58.75 -51.48
N LEU A 258 12.51 57.65 -51.08
CA LEU A 258 11.06 57.52 -51.20
C LEU A 258 10.32 58.55 -50.35
N GLN A 259 10.76 58.80 -49.11
CA GLN A 259 10.17 59.83 -48.24
C GLN A 259 10.34 61.24 -48.83
N GLU A 260 11.52 61.57 -49.37
CA GLU A 260 11.78 62.84 -50.04
C GLU A 260 10.93 63.00 -51.31
N ALA A 261 10.79 61.93 -52.11
CA ALA A 261 9.90 61.92 -53.27
C ALA A 261 8.43 62.10 -52.87
N ALA A 262 7.97 61.45 -51.79
CA ALA A 262 6.62 61.61 -51.25
C ALA A 262 6.36 63.04 -50.77
N ALA A 263 7.34 63.66 -50.11
CA ALA A 263 7.26 65.06 -49.66
C ALA A 263 7.22 66.06 -50.83
N SER A 264 7.85 65.73 -51.96
CA SER A 264 7.81 66.54 -53.18
C SER A 264 6.45 66.57 -53.88
N GLY A 265 5.60 65.56 -53.61
CA GLY A 265 4.27 65.44 -54.20
C GLY A 265 4.23 65.03 -55.68
N ASP A 266 5.37 64.70 -56.31
CA ASP A 266 5.42 64.20 -57.68
C ASP A 266 5.08 62.69 -57.75
N PRO A 267 3.92 62.30 -58.33
CA PRO A 267 3.52 60.89 -58.39
C PRO A 267 4.49 60.00 -59.17
N LYS A 268 5.23 60.55 -60.15
CA LYS A 268 6.20 59.76 -60.93
C LYS A 268 7.46 59.48 -60.10
N ALA A 269 7.99 60.50 -59.44
CA ALA A 269 9.14 60.35 -58.54
C ALA A 269 8.86 59.33 -57.42
N VAL A 270 7.65 59.36 -56.84
CA VAL A 270 7.23 58.40 -55.82
C VAL A 270 7.18 56.98 -56.37
N ALA A 271 6.60 56.78 -57.56
CA ALA A 271 6.51 55.46 -58.17
C ALA A 271 7.90 54.87 -58.50
N ASP A 272 8.82 55.69 -59.00
CA ASP A 272 10.17 55.24 -59.33
C ASP A 272 11.01 54.95 -58.07
N ALA A 273 10.90 55.78 -57.02
CA ALA A 273 11.53 55.52 -55.74
C ALA A 273 11.00 54.24 -55.06
N ARG A 274 9.69 53.99 -55.17
CA ARG A 274 9.07 52.75 -54.67
C ARG A 274 9.61 51.52 -55.39
N ARG A 275 9.69 51.55 -56.73
CA ARG A 275 10.28 50.43 -57.50
C ARG A 275 11.73 50.17 -57.13
N ALA A 276 12.52 51.22 -56.92
CA ALA A 276 13.90 51.07 -56.47
C ALA A 276 13.97 50.37 -55.10
N LEU A 277 13.09 50.74 -54.16
CA LEU A 277 13.00 50.10 -52.85
C LEU A 277 12.61 48.62 -52.96
N GLU A 278 11.61 48.30 -53.78
CA GLU A 278 11.18 46.92 -54.03
C GLU A 278 12.32 46.06 -54.59
N GLN A 279 13.12 46.60 -55.53
CA GLN A 279 14.25 45.87 -56.11
C GLN A 279 15.31 45.53 -55.07
N VAL A 280 15.65 46.49 -54.20
CA VAL A 280 16.63 46.27 -53.11
C VAL A 280 16.11 45.22 -52.14
N ILE A 281 14.85 45.30 -51.73
CA ILE A 281 14.27 44.32 -50.79
C ILE A 281 14.22 42.92 -51.42
N ARG A 282 13.94 42.81 -52.73
CA ARG A 282 14.01 41.53 -53.45
C ARG A 282 15.42 40.96 -53.49
N SER A 283 16.45 41.80 -53.70
CA SER A 283 17.83 41.31 -53.66
C SER A 283 18.23 40.85 -52.26
N GLU A 284 17.84 41.58 -51.22
CA GLU A 284 18.12 41.17 -49.83
C GLU A 284 17.42 39.85 -49.46
N ALA A 285 16.16 39.68 -49.86
CA ALA A 285 15.44 38.43 -49.64
C ALA A 285 16.08 37.24 -50.39
N LYS A 286 16.54 37.48 -51.63
CA LYS A 286 17.28 36.46 -52.41
C LYS A 286 18.58 36.08 -51.71
N ASP A 287 19.31 37.05 -51.18
CA ASP A 287 20.55 36.83 -50.45
C ASP A 287 20.32 36.00 -49.17
N ILE A 288 19.30 36.33 -48.39
CA ILE A 288 18.91 35.57 -47.18
C ILE A 288 18.60 34.12 -47.53
N ARG A 289 17.81 33.90 -48.59
CA ARG A 289 17.48 32.56 -49.07
C ARG A 289 18.73 31.76 -49.42
N GLN A 290 19.65 32.35 -50.19
CA GLN A 290 20.85 31.65 -50.67
C GLN A 290 21.88 31.39 -49.57
N LYS A 291 22.01 32.30 -48.60
CA LYS A 291 23.04 32.24 -47.56
C LYS A 291 22.63 31.40 -46.35
N TYR A 292 21.34 31.39 -46.01
CA TYR A 292 20.90 30.93 -44.68
C TYR A 292 19.79 29.87 -44.67
N VAL A 293 19.10 29.59 -45.78
CA VAL A 293 17.93 28.70 -45.77
C VAL A 293 18.22 27.41 -46.54
N GLU A 294 18.34 26.30 -45.81
CA GLU A 294 18.54 24.95 -46.33
C GLU A 294 17.87 23.90 -45.41
N PRO A 295 16.66 23.42 -45.76
CA PRO A 295 16.08 22.25 -45.12
C PRO A 295 16.94 20.98 -45.37
N PRO A 296 17.15 20.09 -44.39
CA PRO A 296 16.44 20.01 -43.10
C PRO A 296 17.09 20.78 -41.94
N TYR A 297 18.22 21.45 -42.15
CA TYR A 297 18.95 22.16 -41.08
C TYR A 297 18.24 23.44 -40.64
N THR A 298 17.50 24.06 -41.56
CA THR A 298 16.69 25.26 -41.29
C THR A 298 15.22 25.04 -41.61
N THR A 299 14.40 25.98 -41.17
CA THR A 299 13.02 26.11 -41.65
C THR A 299 12.98 26.25 -43.16
N ALA A 300 11.85 25.91 -43.77
CA ALA A 300 11.64 26.11 -45.20
C ALA A 300 11.70 27.58 -45.62
N PHE A 301 11.55 28.51 -44.67
CA PHE A 301 11.60 29.94 -44.90
C PHE A 301 12.53 30.66 -43.92
N GLY A 302 13.04 31.83 -44.32
CA GLY A 302 13.75 32.77 -43.44
C GLY A 302 12.94 34.01 -43.11
N ILE A 303 13.41 34.83 -42.17
CA ILE A 303 12.80 36.12 -41.84
C ILE A 303 13.73 37.26 -42.24
N LEU A 304 13.18 38.20 -43.01
CA LEU A 304 13.78 39.50 -43.28
C LEU A 304 13.18 40.51 -42.28
N PHE A 305 13.99 40.99 -41.35
CA PHE A 305 13.58 41.98 -40.36
C PHE A 305 13.84 43.39 -40.87
N LEU A 306 12.82 44.25 -40.78
CA LEU A 306 12.89 45.66 -41.16
C LEU A 306 12.71 46.52 -39.89
N PRO A 307 13.72 47.27 -39.44
CA PRO A 307 13.70 47.92 -38.11
C PRO A 307 12.68 49.06 -37.95
N PHE A 308 12.19 49.61 -39.06
CA PHE A 308 11.20 50.69 -39.04
C PHE A 308 9.83 50.19 -39.49
N GLU A 309 8.83 50.43 -38.64
CA GLU A 309 7.44 50.06 -38.94
C GLU A 309 6.92 50.75 -40.21
N GLY A 310 7.33 52.00 -40.47
CA GLY A 310 6.97 52.71 -41.70
C GLY A 310 7.55 52.08 -42.97
N LEU A 311 8.76 51.50 -42.89
CA LEU A 311 9.35 50.75 -43.99
C LEU A 311 8.61 49.43 -44.21
N TYR A 312 8.28 48.72 -43.13
CA TYR A 312 7.44 47.51 -43.22
C TYR A 312 6.07 47.82 -43.84
N ALA A 313 5.41 48.90 -43.44
CA ALA A 313 4.13 49.32 -44.00
C ALA A 313 4.20 49.58 -45.51
N GLU A 314 5.30 50.16 -46.00
CA GLU A 314 5.49 50.37 -47.44
C GLU A 314 5.62 49.05 -48.21
N VAL A 315 6.33 48.07 -47.63
CA VAL A 315 6.44 46.71 -48.19
C VAL A 315 5.07 46.02 -48.24
N VAL A 316 4.26 46.18 -47.19
CA VAL A 316 2.87 45.69 -47.15
C VAL A 316 2.03 46.33 -48.25
N ASN A 317 2.05 47.66 -48.35
CA ASN A 317 1.25 48.40 -49.32
C ASN A 317 1.64 48.11 -50.78
N SER A 318 2.90 47.75 -51.04
CA SER A 318 3.37 47.34 -52.37
C SER A 318 2.97 45.92 -52.78
N GLY A 319 2.40 45.12 -51.87
CA GLY A 319 2.07 43.71 -52.13
C GLY A 319 3.29 42.80 -52.25
N LEU A 320 4.46 43.25 -51.81
CA LEU A 320 5.71 42.54 -52.00
C LEU A 320 5.84 41.28 -51.12
N LEU A 321 5.14 41.21 -49.98
CA LEU A 321 5.24 40.07 -49.05
C LEU A 321 4.96 38.72 -49.70
N GLU A 322 3.86 38.62 -50.46
CA GLU A 322 3.46 37.37 -51.10
C GLU A 322 4.49 36.92 -52.15
N ALA A 323 5.03 37.87 -52.91
CA ALA A 323 6.06 37.59 -53.90
C ALA A 323 7.35 37.09 -53.25
N LEU A 324 7.79 37.73 -52.15
CA LEU A 324 9.01 37.32 -51.44
C LEU A 324 8.87 35.94 -50.79
N GLN A 325 7.70 35.66 -50.21
CA GLN A 325 7.42 34.36 -49.62
C GLN A 325 7.39 33.26 -50.69
N ARG A 326 6.73 33.50 -51.84
CA ARG A 326 6.60 32.49 -52.90
C ARG A 326 7.90 32.26 -53.67
N GLU A 327 8.62 33.32 -54.01
CA GLU A 327 9.80 33.25 -54.89
C GLU A 327 11.09 32.94 -54.13
N TYR A 328 11.24 33.50 -52.92
CA TYR A 328 12.47 33.39 -52.13
C TYR A 328 12.28 32.62 -50.83
N GLN A 329 11.05 32.23 -50.45
CA GLN A 329 10.78 31.60 -49.15
C GLN A 329 11.28 32.49 -48.00
N VAL A 330 11.04 33.80 -48.10
CA VAL A 330 11.39 34.78 -47.06
C VAL A 330 10.14 35.52 -46.63
N ASN A 331 9.87 35.51 -45.32
CA ASN A 331 8.81 36.30 -44.70
C ASN A 331 9.39 37.61 -44.20
N VAL A 332 8.67 38.72 -44.42
CA VAL A 332 9.09 40.04 -43.94
C VAL A 332 8.40 40.35 -42.62
N ALA A 333 9.14 40.90 -41.65
CA ALA A 333 8.58 41.31 -40.37
C ALA A 333 9.13 42.69 -39.94
N GLY A 334 8.23 43.59 -39.53
CA GLY A 334 8.56 44.79 -38.76
C GLY A 334 8.66 44.49 -37.24
N PRO A 335 9.03 45.46 -36.40
CA PRO A 335 9.13 45.28 -34.94
C PRO A 335 7.86 44.72 -34.30
N SER A 336 6.69 45.27 -34.65
CA SER A 336 5.40 44.84 -34.07
C SER A 336 5.04 43.41 -34.49
N THR A 337 5.25 43.10 -35.77
CA THR A 337 4.92 41.81 -36.38
C THR A 337 5.89 40.73 -35.91
N MET A 338 7.17 41.08 -35.73
CA MET A 338 8.17 40.18 -35.19
C MET A 338 7.85 39.79 -33.74
N ALA A 339 7.50 40.77 -32.91
CA ALA A 339 7.07 40.50 -31.53
C ALA A 339 5.82 39.59 -31.49
N ALA A 340 4.85 39.82 -32.37
CA ALA A 340 3.66 38.97 -32.47
C ALA A 340 4.00 37.53 -32.94
N LEU A 341 4.87 37.40 -33.94
CA LEU A 341 5.32 36.11 -34.48
C LEU A 341 6.10 35.30 -33.43
N LEU A 342 7.01 35.94 -32.69
CA LEU A 342 7.76 35.32 -31.62
C LEU A 342 6.86 34.89 -30.45
N ASN A 343 5.91 35.73 -30.03
CA ASN A 343 4.94 35.35 -29.00
C ASN A 343 4.09 34.14 -29.42
N SER A 344 3.70 34.08 -30.69
CA SER A 344 2.97 32.95 -31.25
C SER A 344 3.82 31.67 -31.24
N LEU A 345 5.10 31.77 -31.61
CA LEU A 345 6.06 30.66 -31.52
C LEU A 345 6.29 30.22 -30.07
N GLN A 346 6.33 31.15 -29.12
CA GLN A 346 6.52 30.87 -27.69
C GLN A 346 5.42 29.96 -27.14
N MET A 347 4.16 30.13 -27.57
CA MET A 347 3.05 29.27 -27.18
C MET A 347 3.17 27.85 -27.77
N GLY A 348 3.70 27.75 -29.00
CA GLY A 348 4.07 26.48 -29.63
C GLY A 348 5.18 25.74 -28.88
N PHE A 349 6.24 26.46 -28.45
CA PHE A 349 7.32 25.89 -27.65
C PHE A 349 6.88 25.40 -26.28
N LYS A 350 6.04 26.18 -25.57
CA LYS A 350 5.49 25.78 -24.27
C LYS A 350 4.69 24.49 -24.39
N THR A 351 3.89 24.35 -25.44
CA THR A 351 3.10 23.13 -25.70
C THR A 351 3.99 21.91 -25.97
N LEU A 352 5.04 22.07 -26.77
CA LEU A 352 5.95 20.95 -27.07
C LEU A 352 6.82 20.56 -25.86
N ALA A 353 7.27 21.53 -25.06
CA ALA A 353 8.02 21.26 -23.83
C ALA A 353 7.19 20.43 -22.83
N ILE A 354 5.88 20.71 -22.75
CA ILE A 354 4.93 19.91 -21.96
C ILE A 354 4.83 18.48 -22.52
N GLN A 355 4.71 18.31 -23.85
CA GLN A 355 4.65 16.99 -24.48
C GLN A 355 5.91 16.15 -24.23
N LYS A 356 7.11 16.74 -24.28
CA LYS A 356 8.37 16.03 -23.97
C LYS A 356 8.40 15.52 -22.52
N ARG A 357 7.95 16.32 -21.54
CA ARG A 357 7.86 15.87 -20.13
C ARG A 357 6.85 14.73 -19.94
N SER A 358 5.79 14.66 -20.75
CA SER A 358 4.88 13.50 -20.73
C SER A 358 5.53 12.22 -21.27
N SER A 359 6.50 12.31 -22.19
CA SER A 359 7.23 11.13 -22.69
C SER A 359 8.20 10.52 -21.67
N GLU A 360 8.76 11.32 -20.76
CA GLU A 360 9.55 10.82 -19.62
C GLU A 360 8.69 9.98 -18.67
N VAL A 361 7.42 10.37 -18.45
CA VAL A 361 6.48 9.59 -17.65
C VAL A 361 6.24 8.22 -18.26
N TRP A 362 6.13 8.11 -19.59
CA TRP A 362 6.00 6.82 -20.28
C TRP A 362 7.25 5.94 -20.14
N GLN A 363 8.45 6.52 -20.17
CA GLN A 363 9.69 5.78 -19.92
C GLN A 363 9.78 5.27 -18.47
N VAL A 364 9.41 6.10 -17.50
CA VAL A 364 9.36 5.71 -16.08
C VAL A 364 8.33 4.59 -15.88
N LEU A 365 7.13 4.70 -16.46
CA LEU A 365 6.12 3.64 -16.41
C LEU A 365 6.59 2.35 -17.09
N GLY A 366 7.34 2.45 -18.19
CA GLY A 366 7.98 1.31 -18.84
C GLY A 366 8.99 0.60 -17.93
N ALA A 367 9.86 1.36 -17.26
CA ALA A 367 10.82 0.81 -16.29
C ALA A 367 10.12 0.13 -15.10
N VAL A 368 9.06 0.76 -14.57
CA VAL A 368 8.25 0.19 -13.49
C VAL A 368 7.56 -1.11 -13.92
N LYS A 369 7.02 -1.17 -15.15
CA LYS A 369 6.42 -2.40 -15.71
C LYS A 369 7.45 -3.54 -15.75
N THR A 370 8.66 -3.29 -16.24
CA THR A 370 9.72 -4.30 -16.28
C THR A 370 10.09 -4.80 -14.89
N GLU A 371 10.11 -3.93 -13.88
CA GLU A 371 10.41 -4.34 -12.51
C GLU A 371 9.27 -5.15 -11.89
N PHE A 372 8.02 -4.84 -12.23
CA PHE A 372 6.86 -5.67 -11.87
C PHE A 372 6.88 -7.05 -12.51
N GLU A 373 7.32 -7.17 -13.77
CA GLU A 373 7.47 -8.46 -14.44
C GLU A 373 8.55 -9.32 -13.75
N LYS A 374 9.70 -8.73 -13.37
CA LYS A 374 10.73 -9.43 -12.59
C LYS A 374 10.23 -9.87 -11.22
N PHE A 375 9.48 -9.01 -10.53
CA PHE A 375 8.88 -9.34 -9.25
C PHE A 375 7.88 -10.50 -9.38
N GLY A 376 7.05 -10.50 -10.44
CA GLY A 376 6.15 -11.60 -10.77
C GLY A 376 6.89 -12.92 -11.02
N GLN A 377 8.00 -12.90 -11.75
CA GLN A 377 8.85 -14.09 -11.93
C GLN A 377 9.45 -14.59 -10.61
N GLY A 378 9.85 -13.68 -9.72
CA GLY A 378 10.33 -14.00 -8.37
C GLY A 378 9.26 -14.70 -7.52
N LEU A 379 8.03 -14.17 -7.53
CA LEU A 379 6.88 -14.78 -6.86
C LEU A 379 6.53 -16.16 -7.43
N GLY A 380 6.59 -16.34 -8.75
CA GLY A 380 6.39 -17.65 -9.38
C GLY A 380 7.40 -18.69 -8.90
N LYS A 381 8.69 -18.34 -8.86
CA LYS A 381 9.74 -19.22 -8.31
C LYS A 381 9.53 -19.55 -6.83
N MET A 382 9.02 -18.60 -6.04
CA MET A 382 8.71 -18.82 -4.63
C MET A 382 7.52 -19.76 -4.45
N GLN A 383 6.46 -19.60 -5.25
CA GLN A 383 5.32 -20.51 -5.26
C GLN A 383 5.74 -21.94 -5.61
N GLU A 384 6.61 -22.11 -6.58
CA GLU A 384 7.11 -23.42 -6.99
C GLU A 384 7.97 -24.08 -5.91
N ARG A 385 8.84 -23.32 -5.22
CA ARG A 385 9.58 -23.79 -4.04
C ARG A 385 8.68 -24.17 -2.87
N LEU A 386 7.60 -23.43 -2.64
CA LEU A 386 6.62 -23.78 -1.61
C LEU A 386 5.94 -25.11 -1.94
N ARG A 387 5.58 -25.34 -3.20
CA ARG A 387 4.98 -26.60 -3.64
C ARG A 387 5.93 -27.78 -3.52
N GLN A 388 7.20 -27.59 -3.88
CA GLN A 388 8.25 -28.60 -3.67
C GLN A 388 8.45 -28.91 -2.18
N THR A 389 8.49 -27.89 -1.34
CA THR A 389 8.57 -28.03 0.12
C THR A 389 7.38 -28.83 0.67
N ASP A 390 6.18 -28.59 0.16
CA ASP A 390 4.95 -29.30 0.53
C ASP A 390 5.01 -30.79 0.15
N GLU A 391 5.42 -31.09 -1.09
CA GLU A 391 5.64 -32.47 -1.57
C GLU A 391 6.72 -33.22 -0.76
N GLU A 392 7.77 -32.52 -0.33
CA GLU A 392 8.86 -33.07 0.49
C GLU A 392 8.42 -33.35 1.93
N LEU A 393 7.61 -32.45 2.52
CA LEU A 393 6.93 -32.63 3.80
C LEU A 393 6.03 -33.87 3.80
N ASP A 394 5.20 -34.02 2.77
CA ASP A 394 4.32 -35.18 2.61
C ASP A 394 5.10 -36.50 2.53
N ARG A 395 6.23 -36.50 1.80
CA ARG A 395 7.10 -37.66 1.67
C ARG A 395 7.75 -38.04 3.02
N LEU A 396 8.26 -37.05 3.76
CA LEU A 396 8.88 -37.23 5.07
C LEU A 396 7.87 -37.72 6.11
N ILE A 397 6.70 -37.09 6.21
CA ILE A 397 5.64 -37.46 7.15
C ILE A 397 5.12 -38.86 6.81
N GLY A 398 4.84 -39.13 5.54
CA GLY A 398 4.31 -40.42 5.11
C GLY A 398 5.27 -41.58 5.36
N VAL A 399 6.59 -41.39 5.12
CA VAL A 399 7.60 -42.44 5.32
C VAL A 399 7.91 -42.64 6.81
N ARG A 400 8.14 -41.56 7.58
CA ARG A 400 8.38 -41.68 9.04
C ARG A 400 7.19 -42.27 9.77
N THR A 401 5.96 -41.84 9.46
CA THR A 401 4.75 -42.38 10.09
C THR A 401 4.57 -43.87 9.79
N ARG A 402 4.88 -44.33 8.57
CA ARG A 402 4.86 -45.75 8.20
C ARG A 402 5.98 -46.53 8.89
N ALA A 403 7.18 -45.98 9.03
CA ALA A 403 8.29 -46.63 9.73
C ALA A 403 8.05 -46.75 11.24
N ILE A 404 7.52 -45.69 11.86
CA ILE A 404 7.14 -45.64 13.27
C ILE A 404 6.02 -46.66 13.56
N ASN A 405 4.96 -46.69 12.74
CA ASN A 405 3.89 -47.70 12.87
C ASN A 405 4.39 -49.13 12.70
N ARG A 406 5.38 -49.36 11.83
CA ARG A 406 5.98 -50.69 11.63
C ARG A 406 6.78 -51.14 12.86
N LYS A 407 7.54 -50.23 13.48
CA LYS A 407 8.26 -50.51 14.74
C LYS A 407 7.30 -50.67 15.94
N LEU A 408 6.24 -49.88 16.03
CA LEU A 408 5.21 -50.04 17.07
C LEU A 408 4.45 -51.37 16.96
N ARG A 409 4.15 -51.84 15.75
CA ARG A 409 3.56 -53.18 15.54
C ARG A 409 4.51 -54.33 15.92
N ALA A 410 5.82 -54.17 15.66
CA ALA A 410 6.82 -55.15 16.07
C ALA A 410 6.98 -55.25 17.60
N VAL A 411 6.69 -54.16 18.34
CA VAL A 411 6.74 -54.15 19.81
C VAL A 411 5.51 -54.79 20.46
N GLN A 412 4.38 -54.88 19.75
CA GLN A 412 3.15 -55.53 20.24
C GLN A 412 3.11 -57.05 20.03
N SER A 413 4.15 -57.65 19.43
CA SER A 413 4.21 -59.08 19.11
C SER A 413 5.54 -59.70 19.51
N LEU A 414 5.89 -59.61 20.79
CA LEU A 414 6.95 -60.44 21.38
C LEU A 414 6.31 -61.58 22.18
N ASP A 415 6.57 -62.80 21.70
CA ASP A 415 6.21 -64.07 22.31
C ASP A 415 7.06 -64.30 23.58
N GLU A 416 6.41 -64.73 24.66
CA GLU A 416 6.95 -64.89 26.02
C GLU A 416 8.19 -65.80 26.21
N PRO A 417 8.63 -66.68 25.29
CA PRO A 417 9.83 -67.49 25.54
C PRO A 417 11.17 -66.80 25.19
N ALA A 418 11.16 -65.70 24.42
CA ALA A 418 12.39 -65.04 23.96
C ALA A 418 12.94 -63.97 24.93
N ALA A 419 12.12 -63.49 25.87
CA ALA A 419 12.53 -62.51 26.88
C ALA A 419 13.41 -63.11 27.98
N ALA A 420 13.31 -64.42 28.23
CA ALA A 420 14.09 -65.12 29.25
C ALA A 420 15.56 -65.36 28.83
N ALA A 421 15.84 -65.48 27.53
CA ALA A 421 17.20 -65.67 27.02
C ALA A 421 18.00 -64.35 26.92
N LEU A 422 17.33 -63.20 26.90
CA LEU A 422 17.98 -61.88 26.80
C LEU A 422 18.29 -61.25 28.16
N LEU A 423 17.81 -61.84 29.27
CA LEU A 423 17.91 -61.29 30.61
C LEU A 423 18.96 -61.99 31.51
N GLU A 424 19.74 -62.94 30.98
CA GLU A 424 20.85 -63.64 31.67
C GLU A 424 20.68 -63.71 33.19
N LEU A 425 19.59 -64.33 33.65
CA LEU A 425 19.46 -64.70 35.05
C LEU A 425 20.19 -66.02 35.24
N ASP A 426 21.50 -65.96 35.41
CA ASP A 426 22.24 -67.04 36.07
C ASP A 426 22.82 -66.56 37.40
N ALA A 427 22.62 -67.41 38.40
CA ALA A 427 22.92 -67.20 39.79
C ALA A 427 24.43 -67.03 40.05
N GLU A 428 24.84 -65.90 40.62
CA GLU A 428 25.56 -65.74 41.90
C GLU A 428 26.28 -64.36 42.00
N PRO A 429 26.44 -63.79 43.21
CA PRO A 429 26.64 -62.35 43.40
C PRO A 429 28.09 -61.91 43.68
N GLY A 430 28.46 -60.73 43.16
CA GLY A 430 29.47 -59.88 43.79
C GLY A 430 30.70 -59.53 42.95
N GLY A 431 30.69 -58.36 42.33
CA GLY A 431 31.90 -57.70 41.83
C GLY A 431 31.57 -56.52 40.91
N PRO A 432 31.92 -55.26 41.23
CA PRO A 432 31.58 -54.14 40.38
C PRO A 432 32.70 -53.93 39.36
N VAL A 433 32.39 -53.93 38.06
CA VAL A 433 33.38 -53.48 37.06
C VAL A 433 32.83 -52.35 36.19
N ARG A 434 33.63 -51.29 36.24
CA ARG A 434 33.51 -49.93 35.72
C ARG A 434 33.40 -49.84 34.20
N ALA A 435 32.74 -48.77 33.77
CA ALA A 435 32.71 -48.30 32.39
C ALA A 435 34.08 -47.82 31.89
N ARG A 436 34.34 -48.04 30.60
CA ARG A 436 35.40 -47.36 29.83
C ARG A 436 34.84 -46.91 28.48
N LEU A 437 35.02 -45.64 28.17
CA LEU A 437 34.76 -45.05 26.86
C LEU A 437 35.91 -45.40 25.89
N PRO A 438 35.67 -45.56 24.58
CA PRO A 438 36.74 -45.77 23.61
C PRO A 438 37.31 -44.45 23.06
N GLU A 439 38.64 -44.38 23.00
CA GLU A 439 39.42 -43.42 22.19
C GLU A 439 39.72 -44.00 20.78
N THR A 440 39.65 -43.10 19.80
CA THR A 440 40.42 -42.91 18.53
C THR A 440 41.08 -44.08 17.76
N ALA A 441 40.91 -44.04 16.42
CA ALA A 441 41.90 -44.24 15.33
C ALA A 441 41.10 -44.24 13.99
N GLY A 442 41.48 -43.67 12.85
CA GLY A 442 42.80 -43.35 12.30
C GLY A 442 43.09 -44.27 11.10
N GLU A 443 43.23 -43.68 9.90
CA GLU A 443 43.82 -44.25 8.65
C GLU A 443 42.95 -45.28 7.87
N GLU A 444 42.93 -45.36 6.53
CA GLU A 444 44.02 -45.24 5.55
C GLU A 444 43.50 -45.05 4.09
N ASN A 445 44.43 -44.66 3.21
CA ASN A 445 44.31 -44.20 1.82
C ASN A 445 43.96 -45.26 0.75
N GLY A 446 43.66 -44.81 -0.48
CA GLY A 446 43.92 -45.59 -1.70
C GLY A 446 43.33 -45.01 -2.98
N TRP A 447 44.19 -44.48 -3.85
CA TRP A 447 43.93 -44.01 -5.22
C TRP A 447 43.98 -45.16 -6.25
N GLU A 448 43.26 -45.01 -7.36
CA GLU A 448 43.46 -45.55 -8.75
C GLU A 448 42.09 -45.43 -9.45
N ASP A 449 41.89 -44.90 -10.66
CA ASP A 449 42.73 -44.35 -11.73
C ASP A 449 41.82 -43.44 -12.60
#